data_AF-A0A8X6GU33-F1
#
_entry.id   AF-A0A8X6GU33-F1
#
_cell.length_a   1.000
_cell.length_b   1.000
_cell.length_c   1.000
_cell.angle_alpha   90.00
_cell.angle_beta   90.00
_cell.angle_gamma   90.00
#
_symmetry.space_group_name_H-M   'P 1'
#
loop_
_entity.id
_entity.type
_entity.pdbx_description
1 polymer ?
#
loop_
_entity_poly.entity_id
_entity_poly.type
_entity_poly.pdbx_seq_one_letter_code
_entity_poly.pdbx_strand_id
1 'polypeptide(L)'
;MNLSKIYFTQFEKELVLELMKPHLHIIECKETNAVSSLKKSEAYTEIARQFNDTDGVERRRTGGGEVPKEAELTDFEMRFLEEPILTLPLYTPFDSDKSPYTPSTSNSVSLIPPVSLQSTDKITEYDCSSDPSNAGMDTPKIVRPLKETLSMFRKRGKKATAPSAAARAAACIEDEHRLNIKHMEEEHKLRMELLRAQIEVQNSLLATLKDKHTIILQKVE
;
A
#
# COMPACT_ATOMS: atom_id res chain seq x y z
N MET A 1 14.87 -29.75 -25.07
CA MET A 1 13.43 -29.44 -25.04
C MET A 1 13.32 -27.93 -24.98
N ASN A 2 12.72 -27.31 -26.00
CA ASN A 2 12.51 -25.86 -25.99
C ASN A 2 11.49 -25.54 -24.89
N LEU A 3 11.94 -24.86 -23.84
CA LEU A 3 11.06 -24.21 -22.88
C LEU A 3 10.44 -23.01 -23.59
N SER A 4 9.43 -23.28 -24.43
CA SER A 4 8.57 -22.23 -24.95
C SER A 4 8.02 -21.45 -23.76
N LYS A 5 8.36 -20.17 -23.67
CA LYS A 5 7.84 -19.27 -22.65
C LYS A 5 6.31 -19.37 -22.67
N ILE A 6 5.74 -19.85 -21.58
CA ILE A 6 4.29 -19.96 -21.43
C ILE A 6 3.80 -18.57 -21.04
N TYR A 7 3.17 -17.87 -21.98
CA TYR A 7 2.55 -16.57 -21.72
C TYR A 7 1.09 -16.78 -21.33
N PHE A 8 0.57 -15.95 -20.42
CA PHE A 8 -0.87 -15.89 -20.16
C PHE A 8 -1.54 -15.04 -21.24
N THR A 9 -2.61 -15.58 -21.83
CA THR A 9 -3.56 -14.82 -22.65
C THR A 9 -4.28 -13.78 -21.81
N GLN A 10 -4.90 -12.78 -22.45
CA GLN A 10 -5.64 -11.74 -21.74
C GLN A 10 -6.80 -12.32 -20.91
N PHE A 11 -7.54 -13.28 -21.47
CA PHE A 11 -8.61 -13.99 -20.77
C PHE A 11 -8.11 -14.70 -19.52
N GLU A 12 -7.00 -15.45 -19.63
CA GLU A 12 -6.44 -16.15 -18.47
C GLU A 12 -5.98 -15.17 -17.39
N LYS A 13 -5.42 -14.01 -17.77
CA LYS A 13 -5.07 -12.96 -16.80
C LYS A 13 -6.32 -12.53 -16.04
N GLU A 14 -7.37 -12.10 -16.75
CA GLU A 14 -8.64 -11.65 -16.15
C GLU A 14 -9.27 -12.71 -15.24
N LEU A 15 -9.25 -13.97 -15.66
CA LEU A 15 -9.73 -15.09 -14.87
C LEU A 15 -8.97 -15.25 -13.56
N VAL A 16 -7.63 -15.19 -13.59
CA VAL A 16 -6.83 -15.23 -12.35
C VAL A 16 -7.25 -14.11 -11.39
N LEU A 17 -7.59 -12.93 -11.90
CA LEU A 17 -7.96 -11.78 -11.06
C LEU A 17 -9.31 -12.03 -10.38
N GLU A 18 -10.28 -12.53 -11.15
CA GLU A 18 -11.60 -12.87 -10.63
C GLU A 18 -11.50 -13.94 -9.54
N LEU A 19 -10.65 -14.96 -9.75
CA LEU A 19 -10.39 -16.03 -8.79
C LEU A 19 -9.63 -15.54 -7.55
N MET A 20 -8.81 -14.49 -7.66
CA MET A 20 -8.07 -13.92 -6.53
C MET A 20 -8.93 -13.05 -5.61
N LYS A 21 -9.99 -12.40 -6.11
CA LYS A 21 -10.85 -11.48 -5.33
C LYS A 21 -11.32 -12.05 -3.98
N PRO A 22 -11.84 -13.29 -3.88
CA PRO A 22 -12.29 -13.85 -2.60
C PRO A 22 -11.16 -14.07 -1.59
N HIS A 23 -9.92 -14.25 -2.08
CA HIS A 23 -8.75 -14.58 -1.27
C HIS A 23 -7.83 -13.38 -1.00
N LEU A 24 -8.21 -12.18 -1.46
CA LEU A 24 -7.36 -10.98 -1.41
C LEU A 24 -6.86 -10.67 0.01
N HIS A 25 -7.76 -10.70 1.00
CA HIS A 25 -7.44 -10.49 2.41
C HIS A 25 -6.41 -11.48 2.99
N ILE A 26 -6.31 -12.68 2.44
CA ILE A 26 -5.34 -13.70 2.86
C ILE A 26 -4.01 -13.46 2.15
N ILE A 27 -4.05 -13.19 0.84
CA ILE A 27 -2.88 -13.00 -0.01
C ILE A 27 -2.12 -11.72 0.38
N GLU A 28 -2.83 -10.60 0.59
CA GLU A 28 -2.28 -9.30 0.97
C GLU A 28 -1.86 -9.20 2.44
N CYS A 29 -2.11 -10.23 3.25
CA CYS A 29 -1.73 -10.24 4.66
C CYS A 29 -0.20 -10.10 4.81
N LYS A 30 0.27 -8.96 5.33
CA LYS A 30 1.70 -8.67 5.48
C LYS A 30 2.38 -9.47 6.60
N GLU A 31 1.59 -10.14 7.45
CA GLU A 31 2.12 -10.96 8.53
C GLU A 31 2.78 -12.22 7.98
N THR A 32 4.01 -12.46 8.44
CA THR A 32 4.83 -13.62 8.08
C THR A 32 4.85 -14.62 9.24
N ASN A 33 3.68 -15.19 9.51
CA ASN A 33 3.50 -16.24 10.52
C ASN A 33 3.34 -17.59 9.83
N ALA A 34 3.69 -18.70 10.50
CA ALA A 34 3.52 -20.04 9.93
C ALA A 34 2.05 -20.31 9.52
N VAL A 35 1.10 -19.80 10.30
CA VAL A 35 -0.34 -19.90 10.03
C VAL A 35 -0.76 -19.07 8.80
N SER A 36 -0.26 -17.84 8.65
CA SER A 36 -0.58 -17.01 7.48
C SER A 36 0.05 -17.58 6.21
N SER A 37 1.27 -18.09 6.29
CA SER A 37 1.93 -18.78 5.18
C SER A 37 1.14 -19.99 4.70
N LEU A 38 0.60 -20.81 5.62
CA LEU A 38 -0.21 -21.98 5.27
C LEU A 38 -1.53 -21.56 4.60
N LYS A 39 -2.21 -20.54 5.14
CA LYS A 39 -3.44 -20.01 4.52
C LYS A 39 -3.22 -19.44 3.13
N LYS A 40 -2.09 -18.75 2.91
CA LYS A 40 -1.70 -18.26 1.58
C LYS A 40 -1.46 -19.41 0.61
N SER A 41 -0.72 -20.45 1.01
CA SER A 41 -0.46 -21.59 0.14
C SER A 41 -1.74 -22.36 -0.19
N GLU A 42 -2.65 -22.53 0.76
CA GLU A 42 -3.99 -23.10 0.53
C GLU A 42 -4.78 -22.26 -0.47
N ALA A 43 -4.82 -20.93 -0.31
CA ALA A 43 -5.50 -20.03 -1.24
C ALA A 43 -4.94 -20.12 -2.67
N TYR A 44 -3.62 -20.11 -2.86
CA TYR A 44 -3.02 -20.27 -4.18
C TYR A 44 -3.30 -21.64 -4.80
N THR A 45 -3.32 -22.70 -3.98
CA THR A 45 -3.64 -24.05 -4.43
C THR A 45 -5.08 -24.11 -4.95
N GLU A 46 -6.00 -23.46 -4.23
CA GLU A 46 -7.41 -23.39 -4.59
C GLU A 46 -7.64 -22.57 -5.88
N ILE A 47 -7.00 -21.40 -6.00
CA ILE A 47 -7.05 -20.57 -7.21
C ILE A 47 -6.56 -21.36 -8.43
N ALA A 48 -5.43 -22.05 -8.28
CA ALA A 48 -4.85 -22.82 -9.38
C ALA A 48 -5.69 -24.05 -9.74
N ARG A 49 -6.40 -24.64 -8.78
CA ARG A 49 -7.40 -25.69 -9.03
C ARG A 49 -8.55 -25.14 -9.88
N GLN A 50 -9.17 -24.04 -9.45
CA GLN A 50 -10.30 -23.42 -10.17
C GLN A 50 -9.90 -22.94 -11.57
N PHE A 51 -8.70 -22.37 -11.73
CA PHE A 51 -8.15 -21.97 -13.01
C PHE A 51 -8.04 -23.15 -13.99
N ASN A 52 -7.55 -24.29 -13.52
CA ASN A 52 -7.37 -25.50 -14.34
C ASN A 52 -8.68 -26.26 -14.63
N ASP A 53 -9.71 -26.03 -13.82
CA ASP A 53 -11.07 -26.56 -13.99
C ASP A 53 -11.91 -25.69 -14.93
N THR A 54 -11.43 -24.49 -15.31
CA THR A 54 -12.16 -23.57 -16.19
C THR A 54 -11.98 -23.93 -17.66
N ASP A 55 -13.09 -24.02 -18.40
CA ASP A 55 -13.06 -24.32 -19.83
C ASP A 55 -12.36 -23.24 -20.65
N GLY A 56 -11.62 -23.65 -21.69
CA GLY A 56 -10.90 -22.74 -22.60
C GLY A 56 -9.54 -22.25 -22.09
N VAL A 57 -9.09 -22.74 -20.92
CA VAL A 57 -7.78 -22.42 -20.34
C VAL A 57 -6.78 -23.55 -20.63
N GLU A 58 -5.51 -23.19 -20.90
CA GLU A 58 -4.44 -24.18 -21.00
C GLU A 58 -4.04 -24.66 -19.60
N ARG A 59 -4.23 -25.96 -19.33
CA ARG A 59 -3.94 -26.53 -18.01
C ARG A 59 -2.48 -26.34 -17.61
N ARG A 60 -2.26 -25.66 -16.49
CA ARG A 60 -0.94 -25.42 -15.93
C ARG A 60 -0.71 -26.36 -14.77
N ARG A 61 0.44 -27.03 -14.76
CA ARG A 61 0.83 -27.84 -13.60
C ARG A 61 0.93 -26.92 -12.40
N THR A 62 0.12 -27.18 -11.38
CA THR A 62 0.36 -26.79 -9.99
C THR A 62 1.62 -27.52 -9.53
N GLY A 63 2.76 -27.07 -10.03
CA GLY A 63 4.04 -27.64 -9.69
C GLY A 63 4.35 -27.26 -8.26
N GLY A 64 4.14 -28.18 -7.31
CA GLY A 64 4.79 -28.21 -6.01
C GLY A 64 6.31 -28.44 -6.11
N GLY A 65 6.94 -27.94 -7.18
CA GLY A 65 8.38 -27.71 -7.20
C GLY A 65 8.63 -26.43 -6.43
N GLU A 66 9.69 -26.42 -5.63
CA GLU A 66 10.19 -25.21 -4.95
C GLU A 66 10.05 -24.01 -5.88
N VAL A 67 9.13 -23.10 -5.55
CA VAL A 67 9.03 -21.81 -6.24
C VAL A 67 10.43 -21.21 -6.10
N PRO A 68 11.19 -21.00 -7.20
CA PRO A 68 12.45 -20.29 -7.10
C PRO A 68 12.12 -18.97 -6.42
N LYS A 69 12.68 -18.78 -5.21
CA LYS A 69 12.37 -17.68 -4.27
C LYS A 69 12.52 -16.27 -4.86
N GLU A 70 12.95 -16.15 -6.11
CA GLU A 70 13.34 -14.91 -6.77
C GLU A 70 12.73 -14.74 -8.17
N ALA A 71 11.69 -15.50 -8.54
CA ALA A 71 10.84 -15.09 -9.65
C ALA A 71 9.93 -13.95 -9.17
N GLU A 72 10.50 -12.74 -9.21
CA GLU A 72 9.91 -11.41 -9.08
C GLU A 72 8.38 -11.38 -9.33
N LEU A 73 7.61 -11.69 -8.29
CA LEU A 73 6.18 -11.33 -8.20
C LEU A 73 6.00 -9.81 -8.23
N THR A 74 7.05 -9.05 -7.94
CA THR A 74 7.12 -7.59 -7.98
C THR A 74 6.66 -7.00 -9.31
N ASP A 75 6.91 -7.65 -10.44
CA ASP A 75 6.54 -7.13 -11.76
C ASP A 75 5.07 -7.36 -12.13
N PHE A 76 4.41 -8.33 -11.49
CA PHE A 76 2.99 -8.61 -11.66
C PHE A 76 2.16 -7.87 -10.60
N GLU A 77 2.66 -7.75 -9.38
CA GLU A 77 2.04 -7.08 -8.24
C GLU A 77 2.07 -5.54 -8.38
N MET A 78 3.15 -4.95 -8.94
CA MET A 78 3.19 -3.49 -9.18
C MET A 78 2.30 -3.03 -10.34
N ARG A 79 2.17 -3.83 -11.41
CA ARG A 79 1.21 -3.53 -12.50
C ARG A 79 -0.25 -3.70 -12.06
N PHE A 80 -0.49 -4.45 -10.99
CA PHE A 80 -1.82 -4.76 -10.47
C PHE A 80 -2.47 -3.61 -9.72
N LEU A 81 -1.66 -2.78 -9.06
CA LEU A 81 -2.10 -1.58 -8.33
C LEU A 81 -2.09 -0.32 -9.21
N GLU A 82 -1.46 -0.37 -10.38
CA GLU A 82 -1.35 0.76 -11.31
C GLU A 82 -2.45 0.81 -12.37
N GLU A 83 -3.24 -0.25 -12.57
CA GLU A 83 -4.40 -0.18 -13.47
C GLU A 83 -5.61 0.41 -12.73
N PRO A 84 -6.13 1.58 -13.15
CA PRO A 84 -7.27 2.25 -12.52
C PRO A 84 -8.56 1.54 -12.93
N ILE A 85 -8.80 0.35 -12.39
CA ILE A 85 -10.09 -0.32 -12.56
C ILE A 85 -11.08 0.39 -11.62
N LEU A 86 -11.91 1.26 -12.21
CA LEU A 86 -13.15 1.79 -11.64
C LEU A 86 -13.03 2.80 -10.48
N THR A 87 -12.35 3.93 -10.67
CA THR A 87 -12.84 5.18 -10.05
C THR A 87 -13.81 5.86 -11.00
N LEU A 88 -14.93 5.19 -11.30
CA LEU A 88 -16.11 5.96 -11.71
C LEU A 88 -16.47 6.84 -10.51
N PRO A 89 -16.63 8.17 -10.68
CA PRO A 89 -17.13 8.99 -9.60
C PRO A 89 -18.49 8.41 -9.20
N LEU A 90 -18.62 7.99 -7.95
CA LEU A 90 -19.92 7.73 -7.34
C LEU A 90 -20.71 9.04 -7.48
N TYR A 91 -21.57 9.10 -8.49
CA TYR A 91 -22.51 10.17 -8.67
C TYR A 91 -23.45 10.13 -7.47
N THR A 92 -23.18 10.96 -6.47
CA THR A 92 -24.13 11.27 -5.40
C THR A 92 -24.90 12.51 -5.84
N PRO A 93 -26.08 12.38 -6.47
CA PRO A 93 -26.95 13.52 -6.66
C PRO A 93 -27.47 13.89 -5.26
N PHE A 94 -27.25 15.14 -4.86
CA PHE A 94 -27.64 15.75 -3.59
C PHE A 94 -26.66 15.57 -2.42
N ASP A 95 -25.63 16.42 -2.42
CA ASP A 95 -25.22 17.12 -1.20
C ASP A 95 -25.53 18.61 -1.39
N SER A 96 -26.78 18.98 -1.06
CA SER A 96 -27.32 20.33 -1.18
C SER A 96 -27.48 20.98 0.19
N ASP A 97 -26.50 20.82 1.08
CA ASP A 97 -26.48 21.54 2.35
C ASP A 97 -25.75 22.88 2.22
N LYS A 98 -26.33 23.78 1.40
CA LYS A 98 -26.15 25.22 1.58
C LYS A 98 -27.33 25.75 2.39
N SER A 99 -27.28 25.60 3.71
CA SER A 99 -28.04 26.49 4.59
C SER A 99 -27.10 27.59 5.13
N PRO A 100 -27.50 28.88 5.07
CA PRO A 100 -26.73 29.93 5.69
C PRO A 100 -26.87 29.83 7.21
N TYR A 101 -25.72 29.71 7.88
CA TYR A 101 -25.57 29.78 9.33
C TYR A 101 -26.41 30.90 9.95
N THR A 102 -27.36 30.54 10.80
CA THR A 102 -27.80 31.37 11.93
C THR A 102 -27.19 30.79 13.21
N PRO A 103 -26.60 31.59 14.10
CA PRO A 103 -26.06 31.08 15.35
C PRO A 103 -27.22 30.90 16.33
N SER A 104 -27.67 29.65 16.52
CA SER A 104 -28.57 29.29 17.62
C SER A 104 -27.87 28.35 18.58
N THR A 105 -27.49 28.96 19.70
CA THR A 105 -27.33 28.40 21.03
C THR A 105 -28.37 27.31 21.32
N SER A 106 -27.94 26.10 21.68
CA SER A 106 -28.51 25.37 22.82
C SER A 106 -27.81 24.04 23.06
N ASN A 107 -27.58 23.82 24.35
CA ASN A 107 -27.05 22.60 24.95
C ASN A 107 -27.92 21.39 24.62
N SER A 108 -27.29 20.24 24.37
CA SER A 108 -27.84 18.96 24.78
C SER A 108 -26.73 17.91 24.89
N VAL A 109 -26.46 17.55 26.14
CA VAL A 109 -25.65 16.41 26.56
C VAL A 109 -26.37 15.13 26.15
N SER A 110 -25.71 14.25 25.40
CA SER A 110 -26.13 12.85 25.26
C SER A 110 -24.99 11.93 25.70
N LEU A 111 -25.21 11.32 26.86
CA LEU A 111 -24.41 10.22 27.40
C LEU A 111 -24.45 9.05 26.41
N ILE A 112 -23.28 8.66 25.90
CA ILE A 112 -23.08 7.33 25.34
C ILE A 112 -22.53 6.46 26.47
N PRO A 113 -23.16 5.31 26.81
CA PRO A 113 -22.62 4.40 27.79
C PRO A 113 -21.35 3.70 27.25
N PRO A 114 -20.34 3.44 28.10
CA PRO A 114 -19.12 2.78 27.67
C PRO A 114 -19.40 1.33 27.28
N VAL A 115 -19.03 0.98 26.04
CA VAL A 115 -19.00 -0.40 25.57
C VAL A 115 -17.90 -1.14 26.32
N SER A 116 -18.30 -2.12 27.12
CA SER A 116 -17.40 -3.01 27.86
C SER A 116 -16.78 -4.01 26.88
N LEU A 117 -15.53 -3.76 26.49
CA LEU A 117 -14.68 -4.75 25.80
C LEU A 117 -14.21 -5.78 26.84
N GLN A 118 -14.81 -6.97 26.81
CA GLN A 118 -14.25 -8.13 27.50
C GLN A 118 -13.07 -8.66 26.68
N SER A 119 -11.86 -8.26 27.05
CA SER A 119 -10.62 -8.97 26.67
C SER A 119 -10.68 -10.37 27.27
N THR A 120 -10.66 -11.39 26.42
CA THR A 120 -10.34 -12.75 26.85
C THR A 120 -8.86 -12.99 26.60
N ASP A 121 -8.11 -12.88 27.69
CA ASP A 121 -6.72 -13.29 27.77
C ASP A 121 -6.61 -14.80 27.58
N LYS A 122 -5.85 -15.22 26.56
CA LYS A 122 -5.15 -16.51 26.55
C LYS A 122 -3.75 -16.32 26.01
N ILE A 123 -2.93 -15.60 26.76
CA ILE A 123 -1.48 -15.64 26.64
C ILE A 123 -1.03 -16.95 27.28
N THR A 124 -0.49 -17.86 26.47
CA THR A 124 0.16 -19.07 26.94
C THR A 124 1.61 -18.70 27.21
N GLU A 125 1.95 -18.49 28.48
CA GLU A 125 3.31 -18.26 28.94
C GLU A 125 4.14 -19.53 28.70
N TYR A 126 5.17 -19.42 27.86
CA TYR A 126 6.26 -20.39 27.82
C TYR A 126 7.37 -19.88 28.73
N ASP A 127 7.43 -20.49 29.91
CA ASP A 127 8.46 -20.31 30.92
C ASP A 127 9.71 -21.10 30.46
N CYS A 128 10.74 -20.41 29.98
CA CYS A 128 12.06 -20.98 29.75
C CYS A 128 13.01 -20.47 30.83
N SER A 129 12.93 -21.15 31.97
CA SER A 129 13.91 -21.15 33.04
C SER A 129 15.26 -21.69 32.55
N SER A 130 16.29 -20.85 32.62
CA SER A 130 17.68 -21.31 32.80
C SER A 130 18.55 -20.17 33.33
N ASP A 131 18.66 -20.14 34.66
CA ASP A 131 19.87 -19.75 35.41
C ASP A 131 20.26 -21.01 36.20
N PRO A 132 21.55 -21.34 36.41
CA PRO A 132 22.44 -20.44 37.16
C PRO A 132 23.94 -20.55 36.79
N SER A 133 24.75 -19.52 37.10
CA SER A 133 25.99 -19.74 37.89
C SER A 133 26.75 -18.44 38.24
N ASN A 134 26.92 -18.29 39.56
CA ASN A 134 27.90 -17.45 40.24
C ASN A 134 29.33 -17.58 39.70
N ALA A 135 30.06 -16.47 39.65
CA ALA A 135 31.44 -16.40 40.15
C ALA A 135 31.83 -14.95 40.45
N GLY A 136 31.88 -14.61 41.74
CA GLY A 136 32.57 -13.42 42.22
C GLY A 136 34.09 -13.59 42.11
N MET A 137 34.79 -12.51 41.76
CA MET A 137 36.22 -12.40 41.93
C MET A 137 36.55 -10.97 42.35
N ASP A 138 37.19 -10.90 43.52
CA ASP A 138 37.60 -9.72 44.25
C ASP A 138 38.73 -8.93 43.58
N THR A 139 38.80 -7.67 44.00
CA THR A 139 39.67 -6.56 43.55
C THR A 139 41.18 -6.82 43.54
N PRO A 140 41.98 -5.94 42.89
CA PRO A 140 42.71 -4.96 43.70
C PRO A 140 42.73 -3.52 43.16
N LYS A 141 42.57 -2.57 44.09
CA LYS A 141 42.74 -1.12 43.90
C LYS A 141 44.21 -0.80 43.56
N ILE A 142 44.48 -0.31 42.35
CA ILE A 142 45.72 0.39 42.02
C ILE A 142 45.42 1.87 41.81
N VAL A 143 45.82 2.65 42.81
CA VAL A 143 45.87 4.11 42.78
C VAL A 143 47.10 4.53 41.97
N ARG A 144 46.91 5.21 40.85
CA ARG A 144 47.92 6.12 40.26
C ARG A 144 47.22 7.38 39.73
N PRO A 145 47.71 8.59 40.06
CA PRO A 145 47.13 9.83 39.57
C PRO A 145 47.66 10.11 38.17
N LEU A 146 46.85 9.83 37.15
CA LEU A 146 47.20 10.06 35.74
C LEU A 146 46.37 11.23 35.17
N LYS A 147 46.37 12.37 35.86
CA LYS A 147 45.50 13.51 35.54
C LYS A 147 46.08 14.52 34.54
N GLU A 148 47.35 14.45 34.13
CA GLU A 148 47.96 15.59 33.43
C GLU A 148 48.53 15.32 32.02
N THR A 149 48.48 14.09 31.48
CA THR A 149 49.11 13.78 30.18
C THR A 149 48.14 13.29 29.11
N LEU A 150 46.88 13.75 29.11
CA LEU A 150 45.88 13.31 28.12
C LEU A 150 44.99 14.44 27.57
N SER A 151 45.38 15.71 27.74
CA SER A 151 44.66 16.86 27.19
C SER A 151 45.04 17.21 25.75
N MET A 152 46.15 16.67 25.21
CA MET A 152 46.70 17.10 23.92
C MET A 152 46.23 16.30 22.68
N PHE A 153 45.40 15.26 22.85
CA PHE A 153 44.86 14.45 21.74
C PHE A 153 43.38 14.70 21.43
N ARG A 154 42.85 15.89 21.74
CA ARG A 154 41.50 16.30 21.30
C ARG A 154 41.52 17.02 19.94
N LYS A 155 42.29 16.52 18.96
CA LYS A 155 41.92 16.73 17.55
C LYS A 155 40.75 15.79 17.26
N ARG A 156 39.56 16.26 17.63
CA ARG A 156 38.27 15.63 17.33
C ARG A 156 38.08 15.63 15.81
N GLY A 157 38.71 14.69 15.12
CA GLY A 157 38.18 14.22 13.86
C GLY A 157 36.77 13.73 14.17
N LYS A 158 35.76 14.48 13.73
CA LYS A 158 34.39 13.99 13.68
C LYS A 158 34.42 12.81 12.72
N LYS A 159 34.74 11.61 13.23
CA LYS A 159 34.51 10.37 12.49
C LYS A 159 33.02 10.43 12.17
N ALA A 160 32.70 10.58 10.90
CA ALA A 160 31.34 10.49 10.43
C ALA A 160 30.87 9.10 10.81
N THR A 161 30.16 9.00 11.93
CA THR A 161 29.52 7.76 12.34
C THR A 161 28.57 7.44 11.21
N ALA A 162 28.81 6.31 10.53
CA ALA A 162 27.93 5.86 9.47
C ALA A 162 26.49 5.87 10.02
N PRO A 163 25.51 6.40 9.27
CA PRO A 163 24.14 6.46 9.74
C PRO A 163 23.71 5.06 10.16
N SER A 164 23.10 4.93 11.33
CA SER A 164 22.59 3.64 11.83
C SER A 164 21.68 2.98 10.79
N ALA A 165 21.61 1.65 10.77
CA ALA A 165 20.66 0.93 9.93
C ALA A 165 19.21 1.44 10.12
N ALA A 166 18.84 1.78 11.36
CA ALA A 166 17.55 2.39 11.68
C ALA A 166 17.37 3.78 11.04
N ALA A 167 18.43 4.60 11.01
CA ALA A 167 18.38 5.93 10.40
C ALA A 167 18.24 5.84 8.86
N ARG A 168 18.87 4.84 8.24
CA ARG A 168 18.71 4.59 6.80
C ARG A 168 17.30 4.11 6.47
N ALA A 169 16.74 3.21 7.28
CA ALA A 169 15.37 2.74 7.10
C ALA A 169 14.35 3.89 7.21
N ALA A 170 14.51 4.77 8.20
CA ALA A 170 13.65 5.94 8.36
C ALA A 170 13.74 6.88 7.13
N ALA A 171 14.94 7.14 6.61
CA ALA A 171 15.12 7.96 5.41
C ALA A 171 14.43 7.36 4.18
N CYS A 172 14.50 6.04 4.00
CA CYS A 172 13.80 5.36 2.90
C CYS A 172 12.27 5.51 2.99
N ILE A 173 11.70 5.39 4.19
CA ILE A 173 10.26 5.56 4.41
C ILE A 173 9.82 7.00 4.11
N GLU A 174 10.61 7.99 4.54
CA GLU A 174 10.33 9.40 4.26
C GLU A 174 10.41 9.72 2.75
N ASP A 175 11.39 9.16 2.05
CA ASP A 175 11.55 9.35 0.62
C ASP A 175 10.38 8.71 -0.17
N GLU A 176 9.92 7.52 0.23
CA GLU A 176 8.75 6.86 -0.35
C GLU A 176 7.47 7.69 -0.15
N HIS A 177 7.22 8.15 1.07
CA HIS A 177 6.07 8.99 1.38
C HIS A 177 6.10 10.30 0.57
N ARG A 178 7.27 10.92 0.44
CA ARG A 178 7.44 12.13 -0.38
C ARG A 178 7.16 11.86 -1.85
N LEU A 179 7.60 10.72 -2.38
CA LEU A 179 7.34 10.34 -3.77
C LEU A 179 5.84 10.11 -4.00
N ASN A 180 5.17 9.44 -3.07
CA ASN A 180 3.73 9.20 -3.15
C ASN A 180 2.91 10.50 -3.15
N ILE A 181 3.25 11.48 -2.29
CA ILE A 181 2.60 12.80 -2.32
C ILE A 181 2.75 13.46 -3.69
N LYS A 182 3.96 13.48 -4.25
CA LYS A 182 4.20 14.08 -5.57
C LYS A 182 3.38 13.40 -6.66
N HIS A 183 3.32 12.08 -6.61
CA HIS A 183 2.53 11.30 -7.57
C HIS A 183 1.04 11.68 -7.50
N MET A 184 0.46 11.75 -6.30
CA MET A 184 -0.94 12.18 -6.14
C MET A 184 -1.19 13.61 -6.63
N GLU A 185 -0.25 14.54 -6.39
CA GLU A 185 -0.34 15.92 -6.87
C GLU A 185 -0.32 16.00 -8.40
N GLU A 186 0.59 15.26 -9.05
CA GLU A 186 0.68 15.17 -10.51
C GLU A 186 -0.57 14.52 -11.13
N GLU A 187 -1.07 13.44 -10.51
CA GLU A 187 -2.28 12.77 -10.97
C GLU A 187 -3.50 13.70 -10.87
N HIS A 188 -3.65 14.42 -9.75
CA HIS A 188 -4.70 15.42 -9.59
C HIS A 188 -4.59 16.53 -10.63
N LYS A 189 -3.37 17.01 -10.89
CA LYS A 189 -3.11 18.02 -11.92
C LYS A 189 -3.55 17.54 -13.31
N LEU A 190 -3.18 16.33 -13.71
CA LEU A 190 -3.57 15.75 -15.00
C LEU A 190 -5.09 15.58 -15.11
N ARG A 191 -5.76 15.13 -14.05
CA ARG A 191 -7.24 15.05 -14.00
C ARG A 191 -7.89 16.43 -14.22
N MET A 192 -7.34 17.49 -13.63
CA MET A 192 -7.85 18.85 -13.81
C MET A 192 -7.59 19.40 -15.22
N GLU A 193 -6.44 19.09 -15.81
CA GLU A 193 -6.12 19.46 -17.20
C GLU A 193 -7.06 18.75 -18.20
N LEU A 194 -7.32 17.46 -17.98
CA LEU A 194 -8.27 16.69 -18.79
C LEU A 194 -9.68 17.30 -18.72
N LEU A 195 -10.14 17.64 -17.52
CA LEU A 195 -11.46 18.26 -17.33
C LEU A 195 -11.55 19.62 -18.03
N ARG A 196 -10.49 20.43 -17.98
CA ARG A 196 -10.42 21.71 -18.71
C ARG A 196 -10.49 21.51 -20.22
N ALA A 197 -9.73 20.56 -20.77
CA ALA A 197 -9.75 20.26 -22.20
C ALA A 197 -11.14 19.77 -22.65
N GLN A 198 -11.83 18.98 -21.81
CA GLN A 198 -13.19 18.54 -22.10
C GLN A 198 -14.18 19.70 -22.15
N ILE A 199 -14.10 20.64 -21.18
CA ILE A 199 -14.93 21.86 -21.17
C ILE A 199 -14.64 22.71 -22.42
N GLU A 200 -13.39 22.84 -22.83
CA GLU A 200 -13.01 23.58 -24.03
C GLU A 200 -13.61 22.97 -25.31
N VAL A 201 -13.53 21.66 -25.47
CA VAL A 201 -14.17 20.95 -26.59
C VAL A 201 -15.69 21.15 -26.60
N GLN A 202 -16.34 21.06 -25.45
CA GLN A 202 -17.79 21.29 -25.34
C GLN A 202 -18.18 22.73 -25.72
N ASN A 203 -17.41 23.71 -25.25
CA ASN A 203 -17.64 25.12 -25.57
C ASN A 203 -17.44 25.41 -27.07
N SER A 204 -16.40 24.82 -27.68
CA SER A 204 -16.15 24.94 -29.12
C SER A 204 -17.28 24.34 -29.95
N LEU A 205 -17.75 23.13 -29.58
CA LEU A 205 -18.89 22.50 -30.24
C LEU A 205 -20.15 23.38 -30.14
N LEU A 206 -20.44 23.92 -28.95
CA LEU A 206 -21.58 24.80 -28.74
C LEU A 206 -21.49 26.07 -29.58
N ALA A 207 -20.31 26.67 -29.71
CA ALA A 207 -20.09 27.84 -30.58
C ALA A 207 -20.41 27.52 -32.04
N THR A 208 -19.88 26.41 -32.57
CA THR A 208 -20.16 26.03 -33.97
C THR A 208 -21.64 25.76 -34.25
N LEU A 209 -22.38 25.22 -33.27
CA LEU A 209 -23.82 25.01 -33.39
C LEU A 209 -24.59 26.34 -33.41
N LYS A 210 -24.19 27.31 -32.58
CA LYS A 210 -24.78 28.66 -32.58
C LYS A 210 -24.55 29.38 -33.91
N ASP A 211 -23.36 29.27 -34.47
CA ASP A 211 -23.03 29.88 -35.76
C ASP A 211 -23.87 29.27 -36.90
N LYS A 212 -23.98 27.94 -36.95
CA LYS A 212 -24.82 27.23 -37.92
C LYS A 212 -26.29 27.64 -37.80
N HIS A 213 -26.81 27.73 -36.59
CA HIS A 213 -28.19 28.18 -36.35
C HIS A 213 -28.42 29.61 -36.86
N THR A 214 -27.47 30.51 -36.62
CA THR A 214 -27.52 31.89 -37.11
C THR A 214 -27.55 31.95 -38.64
N ILE A 215 -26.72 31.14 -39.32
CA ILE A 215 -26.71 31.05 -40.79
C ILE A 215 -28.04 30.53 -41.33
N ILE A 216 -28.69 29.58 -40.65
CA ILE A 216 -29.99 29.06 -41.06
C ILE A 216 -31.06 30.15 -40.96
N LEU A 217 -31.11 30.90 -39.85
CA LEU A 217 -32.07 31.99 -39.67
C LEU A 217 -31.93 33.07 -40.74
N GLN A 218 -30.71 33.45 -41.11
CA GLN A 218 -30.45 34.45 -42.16
C GLN A 218 -30.88 34.02 -43.57
N LYS A 219 -31.07 32.72 -43.83
CA LYS A 219 -31.50 32.20 -45.14
C LYS A 219 -33.02 32.11 -45.29
N VAL A 220 -33.76 32.29 -44.20
CA VAL A 220 -35.23 32.16 -44.19
C VAL A 220 -35.92 33.52 -44.39
N GLU A 221 -35.20 34.62 -44.23
CA GLU A 221 -35.63 35.99 -44.58
C GLU A 221 -35.39 36.31 -46.06
#